data_AF-A0A7I7XUV6-F1
#
_entry.id   AF-A0A7I7XUV6-F1
#
_cell.length_a   1.000
_cell.length_b   1.000
_cell.length_c   1.000
_cell.angle_alpha   90.00
_cell.angle_beta   90.00
_cell.angle_gamma   90.00
#
_symmetry.space_group_name_H-M   'P 1'
#
loop_
_entity.id
_entity.type
_entity.pdbx_description
1 polymer ?
#
loop_
_entity_poly.entity_id
_entity_poly.type
_entity_poly.pdbx_seq_one_letter_code
_entity_poly.pdbx_strand_id
1 'polypeptide(L)'
;MSVSARLLAVTAACVSVAGLIAPHVVLRTADQPQGPWGLPKTLVTTAAMPGGIDGSYIHPWSKGPDLYFTLSRWSDYSVALMKTTLTK
;
A
#
# COMPACT_ATOMS: atom_id res chain seq x y z
N MET A 1 -19.61 16.76 -25.56
CA MET A 1 -19.89 15.90 -24.40
C MET A 1 -19.21 14.56 -24.63
N SER A 2 -17.98 14.37 -24.14
CA SER A 2 -17.29 13.08 -24.15
C SER A 2 -17.19 12.64 -22.69
N VAL A 3 -18.09 11.75 -22.29
CA VAL A 3 -18.00 11.09 -20.99
C VAL A 3 -16.89 10.05 -21.12
N SER A 4 -15.67 10.49 -20.83
CA SER A 4 -14.48 9.63 -20.81
C SER A 4 -14.71 8.49 -19.83
N ALA A 5 -14.78 7.26 -20.36
CA ALA A 5 -15.01 6.00 -19.65
C ALA A 5 -13.83 5.59 -18.72
N ARG A 6 -13.29 6.52 -17.92
CA ARG A 6 -12.29 6.29 -16.88
C ARG A 6 -12.91 6.14 -15.47
N LEU A 7 -14.12 5.62 -15.44
CA LEU A 7 -14.82 5.25 -14.21
C LEU A 7 -14.79 3.71 -14.09
N LEU A 8 -13.81 3.14 -13.37
CA LEU A 8 -14.02 2.32 -12.15
C LEU A 8 -12.93 1.27 -11.80
N ALA A 9 -12.07 0.81 -12.69
CA ALA A 9 -11.30 -0.42 -12.40
C ALA A 9 -9.84 -0.16 -11.99
N VAL A 10 -9.59 0.10 -10.70
CA VAL A 10 -8.25 -0.21 -10.15
C VAL A 10 -8.12 -1.72 -10.21
N THR A 11 -7.36 -2.24 -11.18
CA THR A 11 -7.13 -3.69 -11.34
C THR A 11 -5.90 -4.15 -10.58
N ALA A 12 -5.01 -3.23 -10.21
CA ALA A 12 -3.78 -3.53 -9.50
C ALA A 12 -3.50 -2.53 -8.36
N ALA A 13 -3.06 -3.07 -7.22
CA ALA A 13 -2.57 -2.32 -6.08
C ALA A 13 -1.23 -2.92 -5.61
N CYS A 14 -0.30 -2.06 -5.20
CA CYS A 14 1.00 -2.46 -4.68
C CYS A 14 1.26 -1.70 -3.36
N VAL A 15 1.70 -2.43 -2.33
CA VAL A 15 2.17 -1.88 -1.06
C VAL A 15 3.65 -2.19 -0.94
N SER A 16 4.48 -1.16 -0.72
CA SER A 16 5.93 -1.31 -0.63
C SER A 16 6.52 -0.40 0.44
N VAL A 17 7.67 -0.80 1.00
CA VAL A 17 8.52 0.08 1.81
C VAL A 17 9.31 1.00 0.88
N ALA A 18 9.40 2.28 1.22
CA ALA A 18 10.14 3.31 0.50
C ALA A 18 10.97 4.16 1.47
N GLY A 19 12.00 4.83 0.95
CA GLY A 19 12.92 5.66 1.74
C GLY A 19 14.06 4.86 2.37
N LEU A 20 15.29 5.37 2.26
CA LEU A 20 16.50 4.70 2.74
C LEU A 20 16.80 4.97 4.23
N ILE A 21 16.65 6.23 4.65
CA ILE A 21 16.99 6.68 6.02
C ILE A 21 15.75 6.70 6.93
N ALA A 22 14.59 7.04 6.35
CA ALA A 22 13.30 7.05 7.03
C ALA A 22 12.33 6.15 6.27
N PRO A 23 12.38 4.83 6.50
CA PRO A 23 11.53 3.88 5.79
C PRO A 23 10.06 4.13 6.14
N HIS A 24 9.21 4.14 5.12
CA HIS A 24 7.76 4.35 5.23
C HIS A 24 7.02 3.45 4.23
N VAL A 25 5.77 3.13 4.52
CA VAL A 25 4.95 2.27 3.65
C VAL A 25 4.13 3.14 2.71
N VAL A 26 4.17 2.81 1.42
CA VAL A 26 3.39 3.49 0.37
C VAL A 26 2.50 2.52 -0.39
N LEU A 27 1.35 3.05 -0.82
CA LEU A 27 0.42 2.41 -1.74
C LEU A 27 0.55 3.05 -3.13
N ARG A 28 0.53 2.23 -4.18
CA ARG A 28 0.33 2.66 -5.57
C ARG A 28 -0.78 1.85 -6.22
N THR A 29 -1.51 2.47 -7.14
CA THR A 29 -2.59 1.84 -7.90
C THR A 29 -2.35 1.98 -9.40
N ALA A 30 -2.88 1.04 -10.19
CA ALA A 30 -2.83 1.08 -11.65
C ALA A 30 -4.07 0.40 -12.26
N ASP A 31 -4.36 0.77 -13.51
CA ASP A 31 -5.43 0.16 -14.31
C ASP A 31 -4.98 -1.17 -14.93
N GLN A 32 -3.68 -1.51 -14.87
CA GLN A 32 -3.11 -2.81 -15.26
C GLN A 32 -1.97 -3.22 -14.31
N PRO A 33 -1.69 -4.53 -14.11
CA PRO A 33 -0.62 -5.01 -13.21
C PRO A 33 0.78 -4.50 -13.56
N GLN A 34 1.06 -4.26 -14.82
CA GLN A 34 2.32 -3.71 -15.32
C GLN A 34 2.40 -2.18 -15.24
N GLY A 35 1.30 -1.50 -14.90
CA GLY A 35 1.21 -0.04 -14.87
C GLY A 35 0.52 0.57 -16.11
N PRO A 36 0.65 1.90 -16.33
CA PRO A 36 1.49 2.82 -15.56
C PRO A 36 1.01 2.95 -14.11
N TRP A 37 1.97 2.94 -13.18
CA TRP A 37 1.68 3.09 -11.75
C TRP A 37 1.46 4.55 -11.37
N GLY A 38 0.44 4.81 -10.55
CA GLY A 38 0.17 6.13 -10.00
C GLY A 38 1.20 6.61 -8.98
N LEU A 39 1.02 7.84 -8.52
CA LEU A 39 1.84 8.43 -7.48
C LEU A 39 1.71 7.65 -6.16
N PRO A 40 2.79 7.57 -5.35
CA PRO A 40 2.72 6.93 -4.05
C PRO A 40 1.82 7.70 -3.08
N LYS A 41 0.96 6.97 -2.37
CA LYS A 41 0.23 7.44 -1.20
C LYS A 41 0.84 6.81 0.05
N THR A 42 1.36 7.63 0.97
CA THR A 42 1.91 7.13 2.24
C THR A 42 0.79 6.55 3.11
N LEU A 43 0.97 5.31 3.56
CA LEU A 43 0.08 4.61 4.48
C LEU A 43 0.60 4.66 5.93
N VAL A 44 1.90 4.43 6.11
CA VAL A 44 2.54 4.37 7.44
C VAL A 44 3.84 5.15 7.39
N THR A 45 4.02 6.10 8.31
CA THR A 45 5.27 6.83 8.47
C THR A 45 6.18 6.09 9.45
N THR A 46 7.48 6.36 9.41
CA THR A 46 8.43 5.83 10.40
C THR A 46 8.04 6.19 11.84
N ALA A 47 7.48 7.39 12.04
CA ALA A 47 7.01 7.83 13.36
C ALA A 47 5.78 7.05 13.86
N ALA A 48 4.90 6.60 12.95
CA ALA A 48 3.73 5.80 13.28
C ALA A 48 4.07 4.33 13.61
N MET A 49 5.29 3.88 13.28
CA MET A 49 5.78 2.55 13.58
C MET A 49 7.10 2.61 14.37
N PRO A 50 7.07 3.00 15.66
CA PRO A 50 8.25 3.00 16.51
C PRO A 50 8.87 1.61 16.57
N GLY A 51 10.19 1.53 16.51
CA GLY A 51 10.89 0.25 16.37
C GLY A 51 11.09 -0.21 14.92
N GLY A 52 10.61 0.60 13.97
CA GLY A 52 11.03 0.64 12.58
C GLY A 52 10.32 -0.32 11.64
N ILE A 53 10.45 -0.03 10.34
CA ILE A 53 9.76 -0.73 9.25
C ILE A 53 10.78 -1.56 8.50
N ASP A 54 10.49 -2.85 8.34
CA ASP A 54 11.37 -3.79 7.63
C ASP A 54 10.74 -4.25 6.31
N GLY A 55 9.48 -4.72 6.35
CA GLY A 55 8.84 -5.28 5.17
C GLY A 55 7.31 -5.24 5.24
N SER A 56 6.69 -5.34 4.06
CA SER A 56 5.23 -5.37 3.93
C SER A 56 4.76 -6.25 2.77
N TYR A 57 3.72 -7.05 3.00
CA TYR A 57 3.11 -7.89 1.96
C TYR A 57 1.58 -7.75 1.98
N ILE A 58 0.96 -7.71 0.80
CA ILE A 58 -0.51 -7.69 0.69
C ILE A 58 -1.06 -9.06 1.09
N HIS A 59 -2.04 -9.06 1.98
CA HIS A 59 -2.72 -10.28 2.41
C HIS A 59 -3.73 -10.72 1.34
N PRO A 60 -3.75 -12.01 0.93
CA PRO A 60 -4.62 -12.52 -0.14
C PRO A 60 -6.12 -12.47 0.18
N TRP A 61 -6.49 -12.20 1.44
CA TRP A 61 -7.88 -12.01 1.85
C TRP A 61 -8.44 -10.61 1.55
N SER A 62 -7.60 -9.70 1.04
CA SER A 62 -8.05 -8.39 0.56
C SER A 62 -9.10 -8.56 -0.54
N LYS A 63 -10.24 -7.87 -0.41
CA LYS A 63 -11.36 -7.94 -1.35
C LYS A 63 -12.02 -6.58 -1.49
N GLY A 64 -12.46 -6.28 -2.71
CA GLY A 64 -13.09 -5.00 -3.00
C GLY A 64 -12.15 -3.82 -2.66
N PRO A 65 -12.64 -2.77 -1.99
CA PRO A 65 -11.80 -1.62 -1.64
C PRO A 65 -10.96 -1.84 -0.37
N ASP A 66 -11.20 -2.89 0.42
CA ASP A 66 -10.48 -3.12 1.66
C ASP A 66 -9.22 -3.96 1.42
N LEU A 67 -8.07 -3.34 1.69
CA LEU A 67 -6.75 -3.94 1.51
C LEU A 67 -6.10 -4.18 2.86
N TYR A 68 -5.77 -5.43 3.12
CA TYR A 68 -5.03 -5.86 4.29
C TYR A 68 -3.58 -6.12 3.89
N PHE A 69 -2.64 -5.72 4.73
CA PHE A 69 -1.22 -5.98 4.51
C PHE A 69 -0.51 -6.25 5.83
N THR A 70 0.51 -7.09 5.79
CA THR A 70 1.40 -7.29 6.93
C THR A 70 2.42 -6.17 6.99
N LEU A 71 2.84 -5.82 8.20
CA LEU A 71 3.94 -4.90 8.44
C LEU A 71 4.88 -5.51 9.48
N SER A 72 6.10 -5.84 9.04
CA SER A 72 7.16 -6.37 9.90
C SER A 72 7.93 -5.26 10.58
N ARG A 73 8.26 -5.48 11.85
CA ARG A 73 9.06 -4.58 12.68
C ARG A 73 10.37 -5.27 13.06
N TRP A 74 11.50 -4.61 12.82
CA TRP A 74 12.81 -5.22 13.07
C TRP A 74 13.22 -5.20 14.55
N SER A 75 12.78 -4.20 15.32
CA SER A 75 13.21 -4.05 16.72
C SER A 75 12.75 -5.18 17.65
N ASP A 76 11.54 -5.70 17.45
CA ASP A 76 10.93 -6.74 18.27
C ASP A 76 10.53 -7.98 17.46
N TYR A 77 10.89 -8.02 16.18
CA TYR A 77 10.58 -9.11 15.24
C TYR A 77 9.09 -9.48 15.19
N SER A 78 8.22 -8.50 15.43
CA SER A 78 6.77 -8.67 15.38
C SER A 78 6.20 -8.35 13.99
N VAL A 79 5.03 -8.93 13.71
CA VAL A 79 4.25 -8.65 12.49
C VAL A 79 2.88 -8.13 12.89
N ALA A 80 2.52 -6.95 12.40
CA ALA A 80 1.18 -6.39 12.54
C ALA A 80 0.35 -6.66 11.28
N LEU A 81 -0.94 -6.95 11.46
CA LEU A 81 -1.91 -6.94 10.37
C LEU A 81 -2.52 -5.54 10.28
N MET A 82 -2.30 -4.88 9.15
CA MET A 82 -2.77 -3.53 8.87
C MET A 82 -3.95 -3.58 7.90
N LYS A 83 -4.82 -2.57 7.97
CA LYS A 83 -5.93 -2.38 7.03
C LYS A 83 -5.91 -0.96 6.48
N THR A 84 -6.13 -0.82 5.18
CA THR A 84 -6.47 0.44 4.53
C THR A 84 -7.63 0.23 3.57
N THR A 85 -8.36 1.30 3.27
CA THR A 85 -9.39 1.29 2.22
C THR A 85 -8.85 2.07 1.01
N LEU A 86 -8.99 1.48 -0.18
CA LEU A 86 -8.66 2.10 -1.45
C LEU A 86 -9.69 3.20 -1.71
N THR A 87 -9.27 4.44 -1.54
CA THR A 87 -10.03 5.63 -1.89
C THR A 87 -9.45 6.23 -3.16
N LYS A 88 -10.30 6.58 -4.12
CA LYS A 88 -9.89 7.28 -5.32
C LYS A 88 -9.40 8.69 -5.01
#